data_AF-A0A2D5EYA3-F1
#
_entry.id   AF-A0A2D5EYA3-F1
#
_cell.length_a   1.000
_cell.length_b   1.000
_cell.length_c   1.000
_cell.angle_alpha   90.00
_cell.angle_beta   90.00
_cell.angle_gamma   90.00
#
_symmetry.space_group_name_H-M   'P 1'
#
loop_
_entity.id
_entity.type
_entity.pdbx_description
1 polymer ?
#
loop_
_entity_poly.entity_id
_entity_poly.type
_entity_poly.pdbx_seq_one_letter_code
_entity_poly.pdbx_strand_id
1 'polypeptide(L)' 'MAFGAGLRPVPTEDLVALLRALHRGRLAYPLRREALLLMGMNRLAEHADLLVGLDERGLRSVLTAVIAERRRPAP' A
#
# COMPACT_ATOMS: atom_id res chain seq x y z
N MET A 1 -14.92 -2.24 -14.81
CA MET A 1 -13.77 -2.93 -14.20
C MET A 1 -12.51 -2.14 -14.54
N ALA A 2 -11.97 -1.37 -13.61
CA ALA A 2 -10.76 -0.58 -13.85
C ALA A 2 -9.52 -1.37 -13.42
N PHE A 3 -9.16 -2.40 -14.19
CA PHE A 3 -7.83 -2.99 -14.10
C PHE A 3 -6.84 -2.00 -14.73
N GLY A 4 -5.82 -1.56 -14.00
CA GLY A 4 -4.62 -1.00 -14.63
C GLY A 4 -4.02 0.27 -14.03
N ALA A 5 -4.72 1.00 -13.14
CA ALA A 5 -4.10 2.17 -12.50
C ALA A 5 -3.12 1.78 -11.37
N GLY A 6 -3.28 0.58 -10.80
CA GLY A 6 -2.45 0.08 -9.71
C GLY A 6 -2.45 1.04 -8.52
N LEU A 7 -1.28 1.31 -7.95
CA LEU A 7 -1.14 2.28 -6.85
C LEU A 7 -1.06 3.73 -7.32
N ARG A 8 -0.98 4.00 -8.63
CA ARG A 8 -0.86 5.36 -9.18
C ARG A 8 -1.88 6.38 -8.62
N PRO A 9 -3.19 6.07 -8.48
CA PRO A 9 -4.17 7.00 -7.95
C PRO A 9 -4.12 7.15 -6.42
N VAL A 10 -3.43 6.26 -5.70
CA VAL A 10 -3.29 6.35 -4.24
C VAL A 10 -2.29 7.46 -3.91
N PRO A 11 -2.64 8.44 -3.07
CA PRO A 11 -1.71 9.47 -2.62
C PRO A 11 -0.49 8.91 -1.89
N THR A 12 0.65 9.60 -1.96
CA THR A 12 1.90 9.11 -1.34
C THR A 12 1.81 9.06 0.18
N GLU A 13 1.05 9.97 0.79
CA GLU A 13 0.77 10.01 2.23
C GLU A 13 0.06 8.74 2.72
N ASP A 14 -0.87 8.19 1.95
CA ASP A 14 -1.58 6.94 2.27
C ASP A 14 -0.61 5.75 2.23
N LEU A 15 0.26 5.69 1.22
CA LEU A 15 1.31 4.67 1.12
C LEU A 15 2.30 4.75 2.30
N VAL A 16 2.67 5.96 2.71
CA VAL A 16 3.53 6.21 3.88
C VAL A 16 2.83 5.80 5.17
N ALA A 17 1.53 6.07 5.30
CA ALA A 17 0.74 5.64 6.45
C ALA A 17 0.68 4.12 6.58
N LEU A 18 0.48 3.41 5.46
CA LEU A 18 0.52 1.95 5.42
C LEU A 18 1.91 1.39 5.76
N LEU A 19 2.98 1.99 5.23
CA LEU A 19 4.36 1.59 5.56
C LEU A 19 4.66 1.81 7.06
N ARG A 20 4.15 2.88 7.67
CA ARG A 20 4.24 3.10 9.12
C ARG A 20 3.47 2.05 9.92
N ALA A 21 2.28 1.64 9.45
CA ALA A 21 1.50 0.59 10.09
C ALA A 21 2.25 -0.76 10.03
N LEU A 22 2.88 -1.07 8.90
CA LEU A 22 3.76 -2.23 8.71
C LEU A 22 4.90 -2.22 9.74
N HIS A 23 5.65 -1.13 9.82
CA HIS A 23 6.79 -1.04 10.76
C HIS A 23 6.38 -1.14 12.24
N ARG A 24 5.15 -0.75 12.56
CA ARG A 24 4.60 -0.84 13.92
C ARG A 24 4.01 -2.22 14.24
N GLY A 25 4.08 -3.18 13.33
CA GLY A 25 3.52 -4.52 13.51
C GLY A 25 2.00 -4.53 13.64
N ARG A 26 1.29 -3.55 13.06
CA ARG A 26 -0.17 -3.41 13.18
C ARG A 26 -0.94 -4.11 12.05
N LEU A 27 -0.24 -4.84 11.19
CA LEU A 27 -0.83 -5.50 10.04
C LEU A 27 -0.86 -7.01 10.27
N ALA A 28 -1.98 -7.62 9.93
CA ALA A 28 -2.08 -9.07 9.80
C ALA A 28 -1.72 -9.49 8.37
N TYR A 29 -1.07 -10.65 8.24
CA TYR A 29 -0.65 -11.21 6.95
C TYR A 29 -1.34 -12.56 6.68
N PRO A 30 -1.60 -12.92 5.41
CA PRO A 30 -1.40 -12.09 4.21
C PRO A 30 -2.29 -10.84 4.25
N LEU A 31 -1.84 -9.73 3.67
CA LEU A 31 -2.59 -8.48 3.72
C LEU A 31 -3.97 -8.69 3.11
N ARG A 32 -5.01 -8.34 3.87
CA ARG A 32 -6.40 -8.47 3.42
C ARG A 32 -7.02 -7.10 3.21
N ARG A 33 -7.97 -7.02 2.28
CA ARG A 33 -8.72 -5.80 1.98
C ARG A 33 -9.48 -5.31 3.23
N GLU A 34 -10.05 -6.23 3.99
CA GLU A 34 -10.78 -5.94 5.23
C GLU A 34 -9.90 -5.27 6.28
N ALA A 35 -8.63 -5.65 6.38
CA ALA A 35 -7.69 -5.03 7.31
C ALA A 35 -7.46 -3.54 6.96
N LEU A 36 -7.38 -3.20 5.66
CA LEU A 36 -7.26 -1.81 5.20
C LEU A 36 -8.52 -1.00 5.55
N LEU A 37 -9.70 -1.58 5.34
CA LEU A 37 -10.98 -0.94 5.70
C LEU A 37 -11.09 -0.68 7.21
N LEU A 38 -10.72 -1.66 8.04
CA LEU A 38 -10.73 -1.52 9.51
C LEU A 38 -9.74 -0.46 10.02
N MET A 39 -8.66 -0.19 9.28
CA MET A 39 -7.72 0.89 9.58
C MET A 39 -8.16 2.26 9.01
N GLY A 40 -9.33 2.35 8.38
CA GLY A 40 -9.81 3.57 7.73
C GLY A 40 -9.12 3.90 6.41
N MET A 41 -8.34 2.98 5.84
CA MET A 41 -7.57 3.17 4.61
C MET A 41 -8.42 2.86 3.36
N ASN A 42 -9.57 3.52 3.21
CA ASN A 42 -10.58 3.20 2.18
C ASN A 42 -10.05 3.33 0.74
N ARG A 43 -9.33 4.42 0.42
CA ARG A 43 -8.72 4.62 -0.91
C ARG A 43 -7.68 3.56 -1.26
N LEU A 44 -6.90 3.14 -0.27
CA LEU A 44 -5.99 2.02 -0.43
C LEU A 44 -6.78 0.75 -0.69
N ALA A 45 -7.82 0.44 0.08
CA ALA A 45 -8.65 -0.73 -0.13
C ALA A 45 -9.26 -0.79 -1.54
N GLU A 46 -9.66 0.36 -2.11
CA GLU A 46 -10.16 0.47 -3.49
C GLU A 46 -9.12 0.14 -4.56
N HIS A 47 -7.84 0.40 -4.29
CA HIS A 47 -6.73 0.21 -5.24
C HIS A 47 -5.71 -0.87 -4.83
N ALA A 48 -5.99 -1.62 -3.75
CA ALA A 48 -5.08 -2.56 -3.12
C ALA A 48 -5.07 -3.94 -3.77
N ASP A 49 -5.68 -4.15 -4.94
CA ASP A 49 -5.66 -5.47 -5.60
C ASP A 49 -4.23 -5.97 -5.84
N LEU A 50 -3.25 -5.06 -5.98
CA LEU A 50 -1.82 -5.38 -6.08
C LEU A 50 -1.13 -5.66 -4.74
N LEU A 51 -1.77 -5.30 -3.63
CA LEU A 51 -1.23 -5.44 -2.27
C LEU A 51 -1.89 -6.59 -1.49
N VAL A 52 -3.14 -6.91 -1.79
CA VAL A 52 -3.88 -8.00 -1.16
C VAL A 52 -3.19 -9.33 -1.47
N GLY A 53 -3.01 -10.17 -0.45
CA GLY A 53 -2.31 -11.44 -0.55
C GLY A 53 -0.81 -11.36 -0.28
N LEU A 54 -0.21 -10.17 -0.26
CA LEU A 54 1.22 -10.03 0.06
C LEU A 54 1.51 -10.37 1.52
N ASP A 55 2.64 -11.03 1.73
CA ASP A 55 3.25 -11.20 3.05
C ASP A 55 3.95 -9.90 3.48
N GLU A 56 4.48 -9.88 4.71
CA GLU A 56 5.16 -8.70 5.23
C GLU A 56 6.31 -8.25 4.33
N ARG A 57 7.12 -9.20 3.87
CA ARG A 57 8.31 -8.91 3.08
C ARG A 57 7.93 -8.31 1.72
N GLY A 58 6.98 -8.93 1.02
CA GLY A 58 6.47 -8.44 -0.25
C GLY A 58 5.84 -7.07 -0.13
N LEU A 59 4.99 -6.86 0.89
CA LEU A 59 4.36 -5.56 1.13
C LEU A 59 5.40 -4.48 1.42
N ARG A 60 6.41 -4.77 2.27
CA ARG A 60 7.51 -3.85 2.57
C ARG A 60 8.28 -3.47 1.32
N SER A 61 8.63 -4.45 0.49
CA SER A 61 9.35 -4.22 -0.77
C SER A 61 8.57 -3.31 -1.72
N VAL A 62 7.29 -3.60 -1.95
CA VAL A 62 6.43 -2.81 -2.86
C VAL A 62 6.28 -1.37 -2.36
N LEU A 63 5.93 -1.17 -1.09
CA LEU A 63 5.73 0.17 -0.53
C LEU A 63 7.03 1.00 -0.59
N THR A 64 8.16 0.38 -0.25
CA THR A 64 9.46 1.07 -0.27
C THR A 64 9.83 1.50 -1.68
N ALA A 65 9.68 0.61 -2.67
CA ALA A 65 9.99 0.90 -4.07
C ALA A 65 9.12 2.04 -4.63
N VAL A 66 7.79 1.95 -4.45
CA VAL A 66 6.85 2.95 -4.98
C VAL A 66 7.04 4.32 -4.32
N ILE A 67 7.26 4.36 -3.00
CA ILE A 67 7.51 5.62 -2.30
C ILE A 67 8.83 6.24 -2.76
N ALA A 68 9.88 5.45 -2.95
CA ALA A 68 11.16 5.92 -3.44
C ALA A 68 11.05 6.49 -4.87
N GLU A 69 10.37 5.77 -5.76
CA GLU A 69 10.11 6.20 -7.15
C GLU A 69 9.42 7.58 -7.19
N ARG A 70 8.40 7.78 -6.36
CA ARG A 70 7.63 9.05 -6.33
C ARG A 70 8.35 10.23 -5.70
N ARG A 71 9.31 9.95 -4.82
CA ARG A 71 10.13 11.00 -4.17
C ARG A 71 11.36 11.35 -4.97
N ARG A 72 11.69 10.57 -6.00
CA ARG A 72 12.79 10.89 -6.89
C ARG A 72 12.47 12.22 -7.61
N PRO A 73 13.35 13.22 -7.53
CA PRO A 73 13.21 14.43 -8.34
C PRO A 73 13.20 14.03 -9.82
N ALA A 74 12.34 14.65 -10.63
CA ALA A 74 12.45 14.52 -12.08
C ALA A 74 13.85 15.01 -12.52
N PRO A 75 14.51 14.32 -13.46
CA PRO A 75 15.83 14.71 -13.96
C PRO A 75 15.82 16.09 -14.60
#